data_AF-A0A0D3JNZ6-F1
#
_entry.id   AF-A0A0D3JNZ6-F1
#
_cell.length_a   1.000
_cell.length_b   1.000
_cell.length_c   1.000
_cell.angle_alpha   90.00
_cell.angle_beta   90.00
_cell.angle_gamma   90.00
#
_symmetry.space_group_name_H-M   'P 1'
#
loop_
_entity.id
_entity.type
_entity.pdbx_description
1 polymer ?
#
loop_
_entity_poly.entity_id
_entity_poly.type
_entity_poly.pdbx_seq_one_letter_code
_entity_poly.pdbx_strand_id
1 'polypeptide(L)'
;MEQAWRWYGPDDPVTLEHVKQAGATGIVTALHDVPIGDVWTVDAIEARKSLVERSGLTWSVAESIPVHEAIKQGREPERSAFIDKYKASVTNLGRCGVRLLCYNFMPVID
;
A
#
# COMPACT_ATOMS: atom_id res chain seq x y z
N MET A 1 15.67 2.99 -15.91
CA MET A 1 14.42 2.24 -15.66
C MET A 1 14.53 1.66 -14.27
N GLU A 2 13.60 1.97 -13.38
CA GLU A 2 13.58 1.38 -12.03
C GLU A 2 12.94 -0.01 -12.10
N GLN A 3 13.62 -1.02 -11.54
CA GLN A 3 13.10 -2.37 -11.42
C GLN A 3 12.55 -2.56 -10.01
N ALA A 4 11.26 -2.85 -9.90
CA ALA A 4 10.58 -3.01 -8.63
C ALA A 4 9.94 -4.40 -8.50
N TRP A 5 9.80 -4.87 -7.26
CA TRP A 5 9.27 -6.19 -6.94
C TRP A 5 8.11 -6.08 -5.95
N ARG A 6 7.03 -6.85 -6.16
CA ARG A 6 5.91 -6.89 -5.22
C ARG A 6 6.22 -7.80 -4.03
N TRP A 7 6.27 -7.22 -2.85
CA TRP A 7 6.60 -7.88 -1.59
C TRP A 7 5.47 -7.68 -0.59
N TYR A 8 4.99 -8.77 0.02
CA TYR A 8 3.73 -8.76 0.78
C TYR A 8 3.88 -8.31 2.24
N GLY A 9 5.10 -8.25 2.76
CA GLY A 9 5.35 -7.88 4.14
C GLY A 9 6.25 -8.91 4.86
N PRO A 10 6.42 -8.77 6.18
CA PRO A 10 7.30 -9.62 6.98
C PRO A 10 7.03 -11.13 6.84
N ASP A 11 5.79 -11.51 6.56
CA ASP A 11 5.36 -12.91 6.43
C ASP A 11 5.49 -13.46 5.00
N ASP A 12 6.00 -12.66 4.04
CA ASP A 12 6.29 -13.12 2.69
C ASP A 12 7.47 -14.10 2.71
N PRO A 13 7.35 -15.33 2.16
CA PRO A 13 8.47 -16.28 2.08
C PRO A 13 9.64 -15.74 1.23
N VAL A 14 9.39 -14.78 0.33
CA VAL A 14 10.43 -14.06 -0.39
C VAL A 14 10.93 -12.90 0.47
N THR A 15 12.15 -13.04 0.99
CA THR A 15 12.78 -12.01 1.81
C THR A 15 13.21 -10.80 0.95
N LEU A 16 13.35 -9.62 1.58
CA LEU A 16 13.88 -8.43 0.93
C LEU A 16 15.32 -8.63 0.41
N GLU A 17 16.09 -9.52 1.05
CA GLU A 17 17.43 -9.87 0.57
C GLU A 17 17.37 -10.67 -0.75
N HIS A 18 16.42 -11.61 -0.88
CA HIS A 18 16.18 -12.31 -2.15
C HIS A 18 15.75 -11.33 -3.25
N VAL A 19 14.87 -10.37 -2.92
CA VAL A 19 14.43 -9.33 -3.87
C VAL A 19 15.62 -8.51 -4.37
N LYS A 20 16.51 -8.10 -3.45
CA LYS A 20 17.72 -7.36 -3.79
C LYS A 20 18.68 -8.18 -4.66
N GLN A 21 18.85 -9.45 -4.36
CA GLN A 21 19.68 -10.36 -5.15
C GLN A 21 19.11 -10.61 -6.56
N ALA A 22 17.78 -10.52 -6.73
CA ALA A 22 17.13 -10.56 -8.04
C ALA A 22 17.34 -9.28 -8.88
N GLY A 23 17.97 -8.23 -8.31
CA GLY A 23 18.33 -6.99 -9.00
C GLY A 23 17.31 -5.86 -8.87
N ALA A 24 16.21 -6.06 -8.14
CA ALA A 24 15.27 -4.98 -7.87
C ALA A 24 15.86 -3.94 -6.93
N THR A 25 15.56 -2.67 -7.20
CA THR A 25 15.95 -1.51 -6.38
C THR A 25 14.74 -0.92 -5.64
N GLY A 26 13.54 -1.18 -6.15
CA GLY A 26 12.27 -0.72 -5.61
C GLY A 26 11.40 -1.86 -5.09
N ILE A 27 10.53 -1.53 -4.14
CA ILE A 27 9.49 -2.40 -3.61
C ILE A 27 8.13 -1.83 -3.95
N VAL A 28 7.27 -2.74 -4.40
CA VAL A 28 5.83 -2.55 -4.47
C VAL A 28 5.22 -3.29 -3.27
N THR A 29 4.48 -2.61 -2.39
CA THR A 29 3.89 -3.26 -1.20
C THR A 29 2.63 -2.54 -0.73
N ALA A 30 1.93 -3.13 0.24
CA ALA A 30 0.75 -2.58 0.90
C ALA A 30 0.66 -3.02 2.36
N LEU A 31 -0.13 -2.32 3.16
CA LEU A 31 -0.38 -2.66 4.57
C LEU A 31 -1.52 -3.68 4.69
N HIS A 32 -1.24 -4.95 4.38
CA HIS A 32 -2.21 -6.05 4.43
C HIS A 32 -2.76 -6.33 5.84
N ASP A 33 -2.07 -5.85 6.87
CA ASP A 33 -2.44 -5.91 8.27
C ASP A 33 -3.50 -4.87 8.67
N VAL A 34 -3.71 -3.83 7.85
CA VAL A 34 -4.72 -2.80 8.09
C VAL A 34 -6.06 -3.25 7.48
N PRO A 35 -7.16 -3.29 8.25
CA PRO A 35 -8.47 -3.65 7.74
C PRO A 35 -8.93 -2.80 6.55
N ILE A 36 -9.68 -3.41 5.64
CA ILE A 36 -10.22 -2.73 4.46
C ILE A 36 -11.10 -1.56 4.89
N GLY A 37 -10.82 -0.38 4.33
CA GLY A 37 -11.56 0.84 4.62
C GLY A 37 -11.05 1.61 5.84
N ASP A 38 -10.07 1.09 6.60
CA ASP A 38 -9.42 1.85 7.65
C ASP A 38 -8.28 2.73 7.14
N VAL A 39 -7.97 3.76 7.91
CA VAL A 39 -6.96 4.76 7.54
C VAL A 39 -5.57 4.15 7.72
N TRP A 40 -4.76 4.23 6.67
CA TRP A 40 -3.33 3.98 6.79
C TRP A 40 -2.70 5.16 7.51
N THR A 41 -2.35 4.96 8.78
CA THR A 41 -1.73 5.99 9.61
C THR A 41 -0.31 6.28 9.15
N VAL A 42 0.19 7.48 9.42
CA VAL A 42 1.59 7.85 9.14
C VAL A 42 2.54 6.85 9.80
N ASP A 43 2.28 6.48 11.05
CA ASP A 43 3.12 5.54 11.79
C ASP A 43 3.20 4.16 11.12
N ALA A 44 2.07 3.63 10.63
CA ALA A 44 2.05 2.34 9.96
C ALA A 44 2.80 2.37 8.62
N ILE A 45 2.66 3.47 7.86
CA ILE A 45 3.37 3.68 6.60
C ILE A 45 4.88 3.82 6.86
N GLU A 46 5.29 4.66 7.81
CA GLU A 46 6.70 4.86 8.15
C GLU A 46 7.34 3.59 8.72
N ALA A 47 6.60 2.79 9.50
CA ALA A 47 7.09 1.50 9.98
C ALA A 47 7.41 0.54 8.82
N ARG A 48 6.50 0.43 7.84
CA ARG A 48 6.72 -0.40 6.64
C ARG A 48 7.84 0.16 5.77
N LYS A 49 7.85 1.47 5.53
CA LYS A 49 8.89 2.15 4.75
C LYS A 49 10.26 1.93 5.37
N SER A 50 10.40 2.14 6.68
CA SER A 50 11.64 1.92 7.40
C SER A 50 12.13 0.48 7.31
N LEU A 51 11.22 -0.50 7.30
CA LEU A 51 11.59 -1.91 7.12
C LEU A 51 12.20 -2.17 5.73
N VAL A 52 11.61 -1.59 4.68
CA VAL A 52 12.12 -1.68 3.31
C VAL A 52 13.45 -0.93 3.17
N GLU A 53 13.55 0.29 3.69
CA GLU A 53 14.75 1.13 3.57
C GLU A 53 15.94 0.54 4.33
N ARG A 54 15.71 -0.14 5.46
CA ARG A 54 16.78 -0.85 6.19
C ARG A 54 17.42 -1.99 5.39
N SER A 55 16.75 -2.57 4.39
CA SER A 55 17.37 -3.56 3.48
C SER A 55 18.12 -2.90 2.31
N GLY A 56 18.12 -1.57 2.22
CA GLY A 56 18.71 -0.81 1.12
C GLY A 56 17.83 -0.78 -0.14
N LEU A 57 16.52 -1.02 0.00
CA LEU A 57 15.53 -0.89 -1.08
C LEU A 57 14.66 0.34 -0.84
N THR A 58 13.96 0.82 -1.86
CA THR A 58 13.01 1.94 -1.73
C THR A 58 11.58 1.43 -1.79
N TRP A 59 10.67 1.95 -0.97
CA TRP A 59 9.25 1.73 -1.21
C TRP A 59 8.77 2.67 -2.32
N SER A 60 8.71 2.14 -3.54
CA SER A 60 8.47 2.94 -4.76
C SER A 60 6.98 3.06 -5.11
N VAL A 61 6.20 2.00 -4.92
CA VAL A 61 4.77 1.96 -5.27
C VAL A 61 3.94 1.32 -4.14
N ALA A 62 2.83 1.96 -3.77
CA ALA A 62 1.80 1.32 -2.96
C ALA A 62 0.85 0.51 -3.85
N GLU A 63 0.75 -0.79 -3.64
CA GLU A 63 -0.19 -1.67 -4.38
C GLU A 63 -0.78 -2.73 -3.43
N SER A 64 -2.00 -2.55 -2.94
CA SER A 64 -2.94 -1.43 -3.15
C SER A 64 -3.47 -0.87 -1.83
N ILE A 65 -4.08 0.32 -1.88
CA ILE A 65 -5.09 0.68 -0.88
C ILE A 65 -6.42 0.13 -1.41
N PRO A 66 -7.05 -0.85 -0.73
CA PRO A 66 -8.30 -1.44 -1.20
C PRO A 66 -9.44 -0.41 -1.21
N VAL A 67 -10.20 -0.36 -2.30
CA VAL A 67 -11.41 0.47 -2.39
C VAL A 67 -12.55 -0.27 -1.72
N HIS A 68 -13.13 0.32 -0.66
CA HIS A 68 -14.21 -0.33 0.09
C HIS A 68 -15.47 -0.54 -0.79
N GLU A 69 -16.17 -1.68 -0.60
CA GLU A 69 -17.34 -2.06 -1.41
C GLU A 69 -18.46 -1.02 -1.41
N ALA A 70 -18.69 -0.31 -0.29
CA ALA A 70 -19.65 0.79 -0.25
C ALA A 70 -19.36 1.90 -1.27
N ILE A 71 -18.07 2.17 -1.57
CA ILE A 71 -17.67 3.11 -2.61
C ILE A 71 -18.03 2.55 -3.98
N LYS A 72 -17.69 1.28 -4.24
CA LYS A 72 -17.99 0.58 -5.51
C LYS A 72 -19.49 0.52 -5.81
N GLN A 73 -20.29 0.29 -4.77
CA GLN A 73 -21.75 0.16 -4.87
C GLN A 73 -22.50 1.49 -4.81
N GLY A 74 -21.84 2.61 -4.51
CA GLY A 74 -22.51 3.90 -4.40
C GLY A 74 -23.41 4.05 -3.15
N ARG A 75 -23.14 3.33 -2.05
CA ARG A 75 -24.04 3.25 -0.88
C ARG A 75 -23.84 4.42 0.08
N GLU A 76 -24.83 5.26 0.26
CA GLU A 76 -24.82 6.33 1.27
C GLU A 76 -25.46 5.89 2.60
N PRO A 77 -24.97 6.38 3.76
CA PRO A 77 -23.90 7.39 3.93
C PRO A 77 -22.46 6.82 3.96
N GLU A 78 -22.29 5.50 3.92
CA GLU A 78 -21.01 4.83 4.16
C GLU A 78 -19.96 5.18 3.09
N ARG A 79 -20.38 5.32 1.83
CA ARG A 79 -19.53 5.75 0.71
C ARG A 79 -18.79 7.03 1.07
N SER A 80 -19.49 8.04 1.55
CA SER A 80 -18.90 9.34 1.90
C SER A 80 -17.84 9.17 3.00
N ALA A 81 -18.16 8.42 4.06
CA ALA A 81 -17.23 8.16 5.15
C ALA A 81 -15.97 7.39 4.69
N PHE A 82 -16.14 6.35 3.86
CA PHE A 82 -15.01 5.57 3.35
C PHE A 82 -14.16 6.34 2.33
N ILE A 83 -14.77 7.21 1.52
CA ILE A 83 -14.01 8.12 0.63
C ILE A 83 -13.12 9.03 1.47
N ASP A 84 -13.60 9.58 2.58
CA ASP A 84 -12.79 10.47 3.42
C ASP A 84 -11.65 9.72 4.12
N LYS A 85 -11.88 8.49 4.59
CA LYS A 85 -10.81 7.61 5.07
C LYS A 85 -9.79 7.29 3.98
N TYR A 86 -10.23 6.98 2.76
CA TYR A 86 -9.35 6.70 1.62
C TYR A 86 -8.48 7.92 1.27
N LYS A 87 -9.05 9.13 1.22
CA LYS A 87 -8.31 10.38 1.03
C LYS A 87 -7.26 10.59 2.13
N ALA A 88 -7.58 10.27 3.39
CA ALA A 88 -6.64 10.36 4.49
C ALA A 88 -5.44 9.41 4.28
N SER A 89 -5.68 8.15 3.90
CA SER A 89 -4.62 7.19 3.57
C SER A 89 -3.73 7.67 2.41
N VAL A 90 -4.33 8.17 1.32
CA VAL A 90 -3.58 8.73 0.17
C VAL A 90 -2.74 9.94 0.59
N THR A 91 -3.31 10.83 1.42
CA THR A 91 -2.61 12.00 1.94
C THR A 91 -1.43 11.58 2.82
N ASN A 92 -1.59 10.56 3.66
CA ASN A 92 -0.54 10.05 4.52
C ASN A 92 0.59 9.38 3.73
N LEU A 93 0.29 8.59 2.68
CA LEU A 93 1.32 8.11 1.73
C LEU A 93 2.11 9.30 1.15
N GLY A 94 1.39 10.33 0.73
CA GLY A 94 1.93 11.62 0.32
C GLY A 94 2.86 12.24 1.38
N ARG A 95 2.50 12.22 2.66
CA ARG A 95 3.37 12.77 3.71
C ARG A 95 4.63 11.93 3.93
N CYS A 96 4.53 10.61 3.81
CA CYS A 96 5.64 9.68 4.03
C CYS A 96 6.58 9.51 2.82
N GLY A 97 6.31 10.20 1.71
CA GLY A 97 7.17 10.15 0.51
C GLY A 97 6.78 9.10 -0.55
N VAL A 98 5.73 8.29 -0.32
CA VAL A 98 5.23 7.33 -1.31
C VAL A 98 4.27 8.06 -2.26
N ARG A 99 4.63 8.15 -3.55
CA ARG A 99 3.94 9.02 -4.52
C ARG A 99 3.16 8.27 -5.60
N LEU A 100 3.38 6.97 -5.72
CA LEU A 100 2.71 6.13 -6.70
C LEU A 100 1.79 5.16 -5.97
N LEU A 101 0.51 5.18 -6.33
CA LEU A 101 -0.52 4.32 -5.79
C LEU A 101 -1.20 3.58 -6.96
N CYS A 102 -1.13 2.26 -6.92
CA CYS A 102 -1.90 1.36 -7.74
C CYS A 102 -3.17 0.95 -6.99
N TYR A 103 -4.31 0.96 -7.68
CA TYR A 103 -5.61 0.57 -7.13
C TYR A 103 -6.46 -0.05 -8.25
N ASN A 104 -7.52 -0.76 -7.87
CA ASN A 104 -8.50 -1.29 -8.80
C ASN A 104 -9.93 -0.92 -8.36
N PHE A 105 -10.89 -1.20 -9.24
CA PHE A 105 -12.33 -1.02 -8.97
C PHE A 105 -13.12 -2.27 -9.40
N MET A 106 -12.53 -3.45 -9.19
CA MET A 106 -13.17 -4.72 -9.53
C MET A 106 -14.33 -4.99 -8.57
N PRO A 107 -15.54 -5.32 -9.06
CA PRO A 107 -16.67 -5.63 -8.19
C PRO A 107 -16.54 -7.08 -7.65
N VAL A 108 -16.94 -7.28 -6.38
CA VAL A 108 -17.14 -8.59 -5.74
C VAL A 108 -15.87 -9.40 -5.41
N ILE A 109 -14.87 -9.45 -6.30
CA ILE A 109 -13.62 -10.21 -6.09
C ILE A 109 -12.43 -9.25 -6.27
N ASP A 110 -11.66 -9.09 -5.21
CA ASP A 110 -10.37 -8.38 -5.14
C ASP A 110 -9.28 -9.37 -4.71
#